data_AF-A0A316M8G6-F1
#
_entry.id   AF-A0A316M8G6-F1
#
_cell.length_a   1.000
_cell.length_b   1.000
_cell.length_c   1.000
_cell.angle_alpha   90.00
_cell.angle_beta   90.00
_cell.angle_gamma   90.00
#
_symmetry.space_group_name_H-M   'P 1'
#
loop_
_entity.id
_entity.type
_entity.pdbx_description
1 polymer ?
#
loop_
_entity_poly.entity_id
_entity_poly.type
_entity_poly.pdbx_seq_one_letter_code
_entity_poly.pdbx_strand_id
1 'polypeptide(L)'
;MLGGDTRKFNIPADNESEMKILLTAVYDALKEKGYDPISQIVGYILSEDPGYITNHKNARSIIRHIDRDELLQVLVKNYLNAK
;
A
#
# COMPACT_ATOMS: atom_id res chain seq x y z
N MET A 1 -20.11 32.18 15.21
CA MET A 1 -19.94 31.09 14.23
C MET A 1 -18.57 31.26 13.61
N LEU A 2 -17.60 30.41 13.99
CA LEU A 2 -16.26 30.43 13.41
C LEU A 2 -16.24 29.45 12.24
N GLY A 3 -15.96 29.96 11.05
CA GLY A 3 -15.76 29.16 9.84
C GLY A 3 -14.53 28.27 10.01
N GLY A 4 -14.72 26.96 9.87
CA GLY A 4 -13.63 26.00 9.79
C GLY A 4 -13.10 25.95 8.36
N ASP A 5 -12.05 26.72 8.08
CA ASP A 5 -11.25 26.57 6.87
C ASP A 5 -10.48 25.25 6.94
N THR A 6 -11.06 24.18 6.42
CA THR A 6 -10.32 22.95 6.11
C THR A 6 -9.37 23.24 4.97
N ARG A 7 -8.15 23.70 5.30
CA ARG A 7 -7.03 23.67 4.37
C ARG A 7 -6.82 22.21 3.97
N LYS A 8 -7.08 21.90 2.69
CA LYS A 8 -6.60 20.68 2.07
C LYS A 8 -5.08 20.73 2.11
N PHE A 9 -4.48 19.99 3.04
CA PHE A 9 -3.04 19.78 3.08
C PHE A 9 -2.68 18.87 1.91
N ASN A 10 -2.43 19.48 0.74
CA ASN A 10 -1.74 18.82 -0.35
C ASN A 10 -0.25 18.78 0.00
N ILE A 11 0.18 17.70 0.64
CA ILE A 11 1.60 17.30 0.66
C ILE A 11 1.69 15.98 -0.12
N PRO A 12 1.92 16.02 -1.44
CA PRO A 12 2.03 14.82 -2.26
C PRO A 12 3.16 13.87 -1.82
N ALA A 13 4.17 14.42 -1.14
CA ALA A 13 5.31 13.65 -0.65
C ALA A 13 4.99 12.75 0.56
N ASP A 14 3.90 13.02 1.29
CA ASP A 14 3.53 12.25 2.47
C ASP A 14 2.89 10.91 2.07
N ASN A 15 2.04 10.93 1.02
CA ASN A 15 1.29 9.75 0.58
C ASN A 15 2.17 8.64 -0.01
N GLU A 16 3.14 8.97 -0.87
CA GLU A 16 4.01 7.94 -1.47
C GLU A 16 4.94 7.33 -0.41
N SER A 17 5.43 8.16 0.52
CA SER A 17 6.20 7.72 1.69
C SER A 17 5.38 6.79 2.59
N GLU A 18 4.14 7.17 2.89
CA GLU A 18 3.22 6.38 3.70
C GLU A 18 2.89 5.04 3.03
N MET A 19 2.53 5.05 1.73
CA MET A 19 2.24 3.83 0.98
C MET A 19 3.43 2.87 0.99
N LYS A 20 4.65 3.38 0.81
CA LYS A 20 5.88 2.59 0.88
C LYS A 20 6.06 1.96 2.26
N ILE A 21 5.79 2.70 3.34
CA ILE A 21 5.87 2.19 4.71
C ILE A 21 4.85 1.06 4.92
N LEU A 22 3.59 1.28 4.52
CA LEU A 22 2.52 0.28 4.67
C LEU A 22 2.81 -0.99 3.87
N LEU A 23 3.25 -0.84 2.62
CA LEU A 23 3.57 -1.98 1.74
C LEU A 23 4.80 -2.76 2.27
N THR A 24 5.79 -2.06 2.84
CA THR A 24 6.96 -2.69 3.48
C THR A 24 6.54 -3.50 4.71
N ALA A 25 5.64 -2.98 5.54
CA ALA A 25 5.13 -3.71 6.70
C ALA A 25 4.41 -5.02 6.30
N VAL A 26 3.64 -4.98 5.21
CA VAL A 26 2.98 -6.17 4.64
C VAL A 26 4.02 -7.16 4.09
N TYR A 27 5.01 -6.66 3.36
CA TYR A 27 6.10 -7.48 2.83
C TYR A 27 6.83 -8.25 3.94
N ASP A 28 7.20 -7.55 5.02
CA ASP A 28 7.91 -8.16 6.15
C ASP A 28 7.04 -9.18 6.88
N ALA A 29 5.74 -8.91 7.06
CA ALA A 29 4.82 -9.85 7.68
C ALA A 29 4.67 -11.16 6.87
N LEU A 30 4.65 -11.06 5.53
CA LEU A 30 4.61 -12.21 4.63
C LEU A 30 5.92 -13.01 4.72
N LYS A 31 7.06 -12.31 4.69
CA LYS A 31 8.40 -12.91 4.76
C LYS A 31 8.63 -13.65 6.08
N GLU A 32 8.23 -13.07 7.21
CA GLU A 32 8.33 -13.70 8.54
C GLU A 32 7.51 -14.99 8.66
N LYS A 33 6.42 -15.11 7.90
CA LYS A 33 5.59 -16.32 7.86
C LYS A 33 6.05 -17.33 6.82
N GLY A 34 7.11 -17.04 6.08
CA GLY A 34 7.67 -17.93 5.06
C GLY A 34 6.87 -17.94 3.74
N TYR A 35 6.04 -16.92 3.51
CA TYR A 35 5.41 -16.72 2.19
C TYR A 35 6.38 -15.99 1.25
N ASP A 36 6.19 -16.17 -0.06
CA ASP A 36 6.77 -15.28 -1.07
C ASP A 36 5.98 -13.96 -1.09
N PRO A 37 6.54 -12.84 -0.58
CA PRO A 37 5.77 -11.62 -0.43
C PRO A 37 5.35 -11.02 -1.78
N ILE A 38 6.18 -11.15 -2.81
CA ILE A 38 5.92 -10.55 -4.12
C ILE A 38 4.74 -11.26 -4.77
N SER A 39 4.77 -12.59 -4.85
CA SER A 39 3.68 -13.37 -5.43
C SER A 39 2.35 -13.16 -4.70
N GLN A 40 2.37 -13.03 -3.37
CA GLN A 40 1.17 -12.80 -2.57
C GLN A 40 0.60 -11.38 -2.75
N ILE A 41 1.45 -10.36 -2.77
CA ILE A 41 1.01 -8.97 -3.02
C ILE A 41 0.44 -8.84 -4.44
N VAL A 42 1.08 -9.43 -5.45
CA VAL A 42 0.56 -9.46 -6.83
C VAL A 42 -0.78 -10.19 -6.89
N GLY A 43 -0.90 -11.35 -6.24
CA GLY A 43 -2.15 -12.09 -6.13
C GLY A 43 -3.28 -11.26 -5.53
N TYR A 44 -3.01 -10.53 -4.43
CA TYR A 44 -3.98 -9.63 -3.81
C TYR A 44 -4.36 -8.46 -4.73
N ILE A 45 -3.40 -7.80 -5.38
CA ILE A 45 -3.67 -6.65 -6.26
C ILE A 45 -4.63 -7.04 -7.39
N LEU A 46 -4.42 -8.22 -7.99
CA LEU A 46 -5.22 -8.72 -9.11
C LEU A 46 -6.61 -9.25 -8.71
N SER A 47 -6.72 -9.88 -7.53
CA SER A 47 -7.93 -10.60 -7.14
C SER A 47 -8.78 -9.90 -6.07
N GLU A 48 -8.21 -8.94 -5.34
CA GLU A 48 -8.77 -8.37 -4.11
C GLU A 48 -8.99 -9.38 -2.97
N ASP A 49 -8.55 -10.62 -3.14
CA ASP A 49 -8.79 -11.66 -2.15
C ASP A 49 -7.81 -11.51 -0.97
N PRO A 50 -8.29 -11.18 0.24
CA PRO A 50 -7.45 -11.09 1.43
C PRO A 50 -6.80 -12.43 1.80
N GLY A 51 -7.23 -13.56 1.23
CA GLY A 51 -6.64 -14.88 1.37
C GLY A 51 -5.15 -14.93 1.02
N TYR A 52 -4.69 -14.09 0.08
CA TYR A 52 -3.28 -13.96 -0.27
C TYR A 52 -2.42 -13.33 0.83
N ILE A 53 -3.02 -12.56 1.74
CA ILE A 53 -2.27 -11.82 2.75
C ILE A 53 -2.42 -12.52 4.11
N THR A 54 -1.34 -12.58 4.88
CA THR A 54 -1.36 -13.18 6.22
C THR A 54 -2.10 -12.28 7.22
N ASN A 55 -2.75 -12.87 8.23
CA ASN A 55 -3.27 -12.13 9.39
C ASN A 55 -2.16 -11.62 10.33
N HIS A 56 -0.92 -12.10 10.16
CA HIS A 56 0.22 -11.72 11.01
C HIS A 56 0.47 -10.21 10.97
N LYS A 57 0.77 -9.61 12.13
CA LYS A 57 1.07 -8.18 12.27
C LYS A 57 0.04 -7.25 11.62
N ASN A 58 -1.23 -7.65 11.61
CA ASN A 58 -2.32 -6.89 10.98
C ASN A 58 -2.13 -6.63 9.48
N ALA A 59 -1.31 -7.41 8.77
CA ALA A 59 -0.98 -7.16 7.37
C ALA A 59 -2.21 -7.10 6.44
N ARG A 60 -3.21 -7.96 6.66
CA ARG A 60 -4.50 -7.88 5.95
C ARG A 60 -5.25 -6.56 6.14
N SER A 61 -5.18 -5.97 7.33
CA SER A 61 -5.80 -4.66 7.57
C SER A 61 -4.99 -3.59 6.87
N ILE A 62 -3.66 -3.60 7.05
CA ILE A 62 -2.76 -2.60 6.48
C ILE A 62 -2.90 -2.51 4.95
N ILE A 63 -2.84 -3.63 4.24
CA ILE A 63 -2.91 -3.62 2.76
C ILE A 63 -4.25 -3.11 2.21
N ARG A 64 -5.33 -3.19 3.01
CA ARG A 64 -6.65 -2.64 2.62
C ARG A 64 -6.73 -1.12 2.75
N HIS A 65 -5.79 -0.48 3.43
CA HIS A 65 -5.69 0.98 3.51
C HIS A 65 -4.88 1.59 2.36
N ILE A 66 -4.22 0.75 1.55
CA ILE A 66 -3.48 1.20 0.37
C ILE A 66 -4.46 1.40 -0.79
N ASP A 67 -4.45 2.58 -1.39
CA ASP A 67 -5.13 2.81 -2.66
C ASP A 67 -4.39 2.04 -3.77
N ARG A 68 -5.09 1.06 -4.38
CA ARG A 68 -4.50 0.17 -5.39
C ARG A 68 -4.23 0.89 -6.71
N ASP A 69 -5.05 1.86 -7.08
CA ASP A 69 -4.87 2.58 -8.33
C ASP A 69 -3.64 3.49 -8.22
N GLU A 70 -3.48 4.15 -7.06
CA GLU A 70 -2.27 4.93 -6.75
C GLU A 70 -1.02 4.03 -6.70
N LEU A 71 -1.10 2.86 -6.05
CA LEU A 71 -0.01 1.89 -6.03
C LEU A 71 0.39 1.43 -7.43
N LEU A 72 -0.57 1.06 -8.28
CA LEU A 72 -0.29 0.64 -9.64
C LEU A 72 0.33 1.77 -10.48
N GLN A 73 -0.14 3.01 -10.33
CA GLN A 73 0.46 4.16 -10.98
C GLN A 73 1.93 4.36 -10.56
N VAL A 74 2.22 4.30 -9.26
CA VAL A 74 3.58 4.42 -8.73
C VAL A 74 4.47 3.28 -9.26
N LEU A 75 3.98 2.04 -9.26
CA LEU A 75 4.73 0.89 -9.78
C LEU A 75 5.06 1.03 -11.27
N VAL A 76 4.10 1.45 -12.10
CA VAL A 76 4.31 1.65 -13.54
C VAL A 76 5.26 2.81 -13.80
N LYS A 77 5.10 3.95 -13.10
CA LYS A 77 6.01 5.10 -13.20
C LYS A 77 7.44 4.70 -12.84
N ASN A 78 7.63 4.00 -11.74
CA ASN A 78 8.94 3.54 -11.28
C ASN A 78 9.56 2.52 -12.25
N TYR A 79 8.77 1.60 -12.81
CA TYR A 79 9.26 0.63 -13.79
C TYR A 79 9.74 1.30 -15.08
N LEU A 80 9.03 2.32 -15.54
CA LEU A 80 9.37 3.06 -16.77
C LEU A 80 10.34 4.24 -16.53
N ASN A 81 10.71 4.53 -15.28
CA ASN A 81 11.41 5.75 -14.87
C ASN A 81 10.71 7.04 -15.37
N ALA A 82 9.37 7.05 -15.35
CA ALA A 82 8.56 8.21 -15.71
C ALA A 82 8.50 9.19 -14.52
N LYS A 83 8.66 10.49 -14.80
CA LYS A 83 8.53 11.58 -13.81
C LYS A 83 7.08 11.99 -13.58
#